data_AF-A0A0B8WHN3-F1
#
_entry.id   AF-A0A0B8WHN3-F1
#
_cell.length_a   1.000
_cell.length_b   1.000
_cell.length_c   1.000
_cell.angle_alpha   90.00
_cell.angle_beta   90.00
_cell.angle_gamma   90.00
#
_symmetry.space_group_name_H-M   'P 1'
#
loop_
_entity.id
_entity.type
_entity.pdbx_description
1 polymer ?
#
loop_
_entity_poly.entity_id
_entity_poly.type
_entity_poly.pdbx_seq_one_letter_code
_entity_poly.pdbx_strand_id
1 'polypeptide(L)'
;MRKHLPLFSRRAAFWFLGLALVVASVLLIGTDNDDPKVRQAQNVAPVLRVGTSHNLALHWKKAKSWADYLDSQTHRLLEASSMSFWERWRKDINLSRMRYMYSEATLAHIESMTHLFQVRKAAGGFKNLREFDFQNMVRKSDYLLSLHMTKECLGWSTRKDVPEVLKAYHLERSQFKDADNPKYGRVPLSDL
;
A
#
# COMPACT_ATOMS: atom_id res chain seq x y z
N MET A 1 41.19 -48.05 -20.84
CA MET A 1 40.72 -46.82 -20.18
C MET A 1 39.18 -46.75 -20.29
N ARG A 2 38.45 -47.14 -19.23
CA ARG A 2 36.97 -47.11 -19.19
C ARG A 2 36.51 -45.82 -18.51
N LYS A 3 35.69 -45.03 -19.20
CA LYS A 3 35.13 -43.77 -18.73
C LYS A 3 33.98 -44.05 -17.76
N HIS A 4 34.09 -43.58 -16.53
CA HIS A 4 32.99 -43.51 -15.58
C HIS A 4 32.04 -42.39 -15.99
N LEU A 5 30.80 -42.73 -16.35
CA LEU A 5 29.69 -41.80 -16.47
C LEU A 5 29.09 -41.55 -15.08
N PRO A 6 28.92 -40.30 -14.63
CA PRO A 6 28.45 -40.00 -13.30
C PRO A 6 26.96 -40.35 -13.12
N LEU A 7 26.67 -41.05 -12.02
CA LEU A 7 25.36 -41.51 -11.53
C LEU A 7 24.29 -40.41 -11.31
N PHE A 8 24.55 -39.17 -11.72
CA PHE A 8 23.65 -38.02 -11.54
C PHE A 8 22.50 -37.95 -12.56
N SER A 9 22.56 -38.70 -13.68
CA SER A 9 21.52 -38.61 -14.72
C SER A 9 20.21 -39.33 -14.40
N ARG A 10 20.23 -40.31 -13.49
CA ARG A 10 19.04 -41.13 -13.20
C ARG A 10 18.00 -40.38 -12.34
N ARG A 11 18.43 -39.52 -11.42
CA ARG A 11 17.50 -38.75 -10.57
C ARG A 11 16.81 -37.63 -11.33
N ALA A 12 17.50 -36.97 -12.27
CA ALA A 12 16.90 -35.92 -13.10
C ALA A 12 15.77 -36.45 -13.97
N ALA A 13 15.91 -37.66 -14.54
CA ALA A 13 14.88 -38.28 -15.38
C ALA A 13 13.55 -38.51 -14.62
N PHE A 14 13.61 -38.88 -13.33
CA PHE A 14 12.41 -39.05 -12.51
C PHE A 14 11.66 -37.73 -12.25
N TRP A 15 12.38 -36.62 -12.08
CA TRP A 15 11.75 -35.30 -11.92
C TRP A 15 11.04 -34.85 -13.20
N PHE A 16 11.62 -35.09 -14.38
CA PHE A 16 10.97 -34.79 -15.66
C PHE A 16 9.74 -35.66 -15.93
N LEU A 17 9.79 -36.94 -15.57
CA LEU A 17 8.63 -37.83 -15.74
C LEU A 17 7.46 -37.44 -14.82
N GLY A 18 7.76 -37.03 -13.58
CA GLY A 18 6.76 -36.52 -12.65
C GLY A 18 6.11 -35.21 -13.12
N LEU A 19 6.91 -34.29 -13.68
CA LEU A 19 6.40 -33.02 -14.20
C LEU A 19 5.54 -33.21 -15.46
N ALA A 20 5.91 -34.15 -16.34
CA ALA A 20 5.13 -34.48 -17.53
C ALA A 20 3.76 -35.09 -17.19
N LEU A 21 3.68 -35.94 -16.16
CA LEU A 21 2.41 -36.50 -15.69
C LEU A 21 1.48 -35.43 -15.11
N VAL A 22 2.01 -34.47 -14.34
CA VAL A 22 1.20 -33.38 -13.77
C VAL A 22 0.65 -32.46 -14.88
N VAL A 23 1.46 -32.13 -15.89
CA VAL A 23 1.02 -31.32 -17.04
C VAL A 23 -0.04 -32.06 -17.87
N ALA A 24 0.10 -33.37 -18.07
CA ALA A 24 -0.90 -34.17 -18.76
C ALA A 24 -2.26 -34.22 -18.01
N SER A 25 -2.24 -34.31 -16.67
CA SER A 25 -3.48 -34.26 -15.88
C SER A 25 -4.17 -32.89 -15.89
N VAL A 26 -3.42 -31.78 -16.03
CA VAL A 26 -4.00 -30.44 -16.17
C VAL A 26 -4.61 -30.22 -17.56
N LEU A 27 -4.03 -30.83 -18.60
CA LEU A 27 -4.54 -30.73 -19.97
C LEU A 27 -5.78 -31.61 -20.23
N LEU A 28 -5.97 -32.71 -19.49
CA LEU A 28 -7.13 -33.60 -19.62
C LEU A 28 -8.40 -33.10 -18.92
N ILE A 29 -8.33 -32.05 -18.11
CA ILE A 29 -9.50 -31.42 -17.45
C ILE A 29 -10.05 -30.25 -18.29
N GLY A 30 -9.45 -29.97 -19.45
CA GLY A 30 -9.71 -28.77 -20.24
C GLY A 30 -10.23 -28.99 -21.66
N THR A 31 -11.00 -30.04 -21.96
CA THR A 31 -11.73 -30.11 -23.25
C THR A 31 -13.01 -30.93 -23.11
N ASP A 32 -14.08 -30.29 -22.66
CA ASP A 32 -15.42 -30.66 -23.09
C ASP A 32 -16.26 -29.38 -23.12
N ASN A 33 -16.51 -28.87 -24.33
CA ASN A 33 -17.49 -27.83 -24.59
C ASN A 33 -18.13 -28.18 -25.94
N ASP A 34 -18.91 -29.26 -25.91
CA ASP A 34 -20.11 -29.33 -26.74
C ASP A 34 -20.98 -28.13 -26.38
N ASP A 35 -21.28 -27.33 -27.40
CA ASP A 35 -21.93 -26.03 -27.32
C ASP A 35 -23.45 -26.19 -27.16
N PRO A 36 -24.06 -26.00 -25.97
CA PRO A 36 -25.51 -26.01 -25.84
C PRO A 36 -25.99 -24.56 -25.85
N LYS A 37 -26.82 -24.21 -26.83
CA LYS A 37 -27.55 -22.93 -26.86
C LYS A 37 -28.43 -22.78 -25.61
N VAL A 38 -27.86 -22.24 -24.53
CA VAL A 38 -28.60 -21.87 -23.32
C VAL A 38 -29.05 -20.42 -23.47
N ARG A 39 -30.37 -20.22 -23.40
CA ARG A 39 -31.02 -18.92 -23.41
C ARG A 39 -30.42 -18.04 -22.32
N GLN A 40 -29.84 -16.91 -22.72
CA GLN A 40 -29.27 -15.92 -21.82
C GLN A 40 -30.35 -15.41 -20.85
N ALA A 41 -30.25 -15.76 -19.58
CA ALA A 41 -31.03 -15.12 -18.54
C ALA A 41 -30.49 -13.69 -18.36
N GLN A 42 -31.20 -12.71 -18.93
CA GLN A 42 -31.06 -11.32 -18.54
C GLN A 42 -31.47 -11.19 -17.07
N ASN A 43 -30.68 -10.44 -16.29
CA ASN A 43 -30.80 -10.18 -14.84
C ASN A 43 -30.04 -11.15 -13.93
N VAL A 44 -28.71 -11.15 -14.04
CA VAL A 44 -27.86 -11.53 -12.91
C VAL A 44 -27.48 -10.23 -12.18
N ALA A 45 -28.01 -10.06 -10.97
CA ALA A 45 -27.58 -9.00 -10.06
C ALA A 45 -26.04 -9.06 -9.90
N PRO A 46 -25.33 -7.92 -9.81
CA PRO A 46 -23.88 -7.94 -9.74
C PRO A 46 -23.46 -8.73 -8.51
N VAL A 47 -22.78 -9.87 -8.74
CA VAL A 47 -22.09 -10.60 -7.69
C VAL A 47 -21.07 -9.62 -7.09
N LEU A 48 -21.38 -9.12 -5.89
CA LEU A 48 -20.47 -8.30 -5.09
C LEU A 48 -19.14 -9.04 -5.00
N ARG A 49 -18.14 -8.55 -5.75
CA ARG A 49 -16.82 -9.19 -5.91
C ARG A 49 -16.17 -9.35 -4.54
N VAL A 50 -16.11 -10.57 -4.01
CA VAL A 50 -15.42 -10.89 -2.75
C VAL A 50 -13.98 -10.33 -2.71
N GLY A 51 -13.32 -10.23 -3.87
CA GLY A 51 -11.97 -9.66 -4.03
C GLY A 51 -11.85 -8.15 -3.76
N THR A 52 -12.88 -7.32 -4.00
CA THR A 52 -12.76 -5.87 -3.76
C THR A 52 -12.74 -5.54 -2.27
N SER A 53 -13.53 -6.26 -1.47
CA SER A 53 -13.56 -6.09 -0.02
C SER A 53 -12.23 -6.51 0.66
N HIS A 54 -11.61 -7.59 0.17
CA HIS A 54 -10.33 -8.08 0.65
C HIS A 54 -9.19 -7.11 0.32
N ASN A 55 -9.13 -6.63 -0.92
CA ASN A 55 -8.14 -5.63 -1.36
C ASN A 55 -8.24 -4.35 -0.54
N LEU A 56 -9.46 -3.85 -0.35
CA LEU A 56 -9.74 -2.66 0.47
C LEU A 56 -9.26 -2.84 1.92
N ALA A 57 -9.50 -4.00 2.53
CA ALA A 57 -9.01 -4.31 3.87
C ALA A 57 -7.48 -4.42 3.95
N LEU A 58 -6.82 -4.92 2.91
CA LEU A 58 -5.37 -5.02 2.84
C LEU A 58 -4.71 -3.65 2.73
N HIS A 59 -5.19 -2.80 1.81
CA HIS A 59 -4.70 -1.43 1.65
C HIS A 59 -4.97 -0.58 2.90
N TRP A 60 -6.14 -0.77 3.52
CA TRP A 60 -6.47 -0.18 4.81
C TRP A 60 -5.44 -0.53 5.89
N LYS A 61 -5.19 -1.83 6.08
CA LYS A 61 -4.26 -2.32 7.10
C LYS A 61 -2.85 -1.77 6.87
N LYS A 62 -2.40 -1.71 5.62
CA LYS A 62 -1.09 -1.16 5.24
C LYS A 62 -0.99 0.33 5.54
N ALA A 63 -1.99 1.13 5.16
CA ALA A 63 -2.01 2.55 5.44
C ALA A 63 -2.01 2.84 6.96
N LYS A 64 -2.81 2.08 7.70
CA LYS A 64 -2.88 2.16 9.17
C LYS A 64 -1.55 1.78 9.82
N SER A 65 -0.90 0.69 9.41
CA SER A 65 0.38 0.29 9.99
C SER A 65 1.47 1.34 9.80
N TRP A 66 1.45 2.05 8.67
CA TRP A 66 2.38 3.15 8.45
C TRP A 66 2.06 4.37 9.32
N ALA A 67 0.77 4.68 9.52
CA ALA A 67 0.36 5.75 10.44
C ALA A 67 0.83 5.46 11.88
N ASP A 68 0.59 4.23 12.37
CA ASP A 68 1.00 3.82 13.71
C ASP A 68 2.55 3.84 13.85
N TYR A 69 3.26 3.42 12.80
CA TYR A 69 4.72 3.51 12.75
C TYR A 69 5.20 4.98 12.80
N LEU A 70 4.59 5.87 12.03
CA LEU A 70 4.92 7.30 12.00
C LEU A 70 4.64 7.99 13.34
N ASP A 71 3.53 7.66 14.01
CA ASP A 71 3.24 8.18 15.36
C ASP A 71 4.40 7.83 16.32
N SER A 72 4.91 6.59 16.24
CA SER A 72 6.07 6.17 17.05
C SER A 72 7.39 6.85 16.66
N GLN A 73 7.64 7.05 15.36
CA GLN A 73 8.86 7.70 14.86
C GLN A 73 8.86 9.20 15.18
N THR A 74 7.70 9.86 15.09
CA THR A 74 7.53 11.28 15.43
C THR A 74 7.98 11.54 16.85
N HIS A 75 7.50 10.73 17.80
CA HIS A 75 7.87 10.87 19.21
C HIS A 75 9.39 10.71 19.42
N ARG A 76 9.98 9.65 18.86
CA ARG A 76 11.43 9.40 18.98
C ARG A 76 12.26 10.50 18.32
N LEU A 77 11.83 11.01 17.17
CA LEU A 77 12.54 12.05 16.44
C LEU A 77 12.49 13.38 17.19
N LEU A 78 11.35 13.74 17.78
CA LEU A 78 11.22 14.94 18.62
C LEU A 78 12.09 14.83 19.88
N GLU A 79 12.07 13.67 20.55
CA GLU A 79 12.92 13.42 21.72
C GLU A 79 14.41 13.56 21.34
N ALA A 80 14.86 12.88 20.29
CA ALA A 80 16.24 12.95 19.81
C ALA A 80 16.64 14.38 19.35
N SER A 81 15.71 15.13 18.77
CA SER A 81 15.94 16.51 18.33
C SER A 81 16.11 17.47 19.51
N SER A 82 15.44 17.20 20.64
CA SER A 82 15.57 18.01 21.87
C SER A 82 16.88 17.78 22.64
N MET A 83 17.55 16.66 22.40
CA MET A 83 18.82 16.33 23.08
C MET A 83 19.98 17.20 22.57
N SER A 84 20.99 17.40 23.41
CA SER A 84 22.28 17.97 23.01
C SER A 84 23.10 16.97 22.18
N PHE A 85 24.16 17.46 21.52
CA PHE A 85 25.09 16.60 20.77
C PHE A 85 25.71 15.50 21.65
N TRP A 86 26.17 15.85 22.85
CA TRP A 86 26.82 14.91 23.76
C TRP A 86 25.87 13.83 24.28
N GLU A 87 24.61 14.18 24.58
CA GLU A 87 23.60 13.21 24.99
C GLU A 87 23.27 12.23 23.87
N ARG A 88 23.11 12.74 22.63
CA ARG A 88 22.91 11.88 21.45
C ARG A 88 24.09 10.96 21.20
N TRP A 89 25.31 11.48 21.27
CA TRP A 89 26.53 10.71 21.08
C TRP A 89 26.64 9.58 22.11
N ARG A 90 26.41 9.88 23.39
CA ARG A 90 26.43 8.89 24.48
C ARG A 90 25.36 7.80 24.30
N LYS A 91 24.21 8.14 23.71
CA LYS A 91 23.10 7.22 23.43
C LYS A 91 23.15 6.56 22.04
N ASP A 92 24.22 6.79 21.27
CA ASP A 92 24.38 6.34 19.87
C ASP A 92 23.19 6.71 18.96
N ILE A 93 22.67 7.94 19.14
CA ILE A 93 21.53 8.45 18.37
C ILE A 93 22.04 9.22 17.14
N ASN A 94 21.77 8.69 15.96
CA ASN A 94 22.03 9.36 14.69
C ASN A 94 20.79 10.09 14.16
N LEU A 95 20.75 11.41 14.35
CA LEU A 95 19.61 12.24 13.96
C LEU A 95 19.37 12.24 12.44
N SER A 96 20.42 12.28 11.63
CA SER A 96 20.31 12.25 10.16
C SER A 96 19.66 10.96 9.67
N ARG A 97 20.06 9.82 10.24
CA ARG A 97 19.45 8.52 9.93
C ARG A 97 17.98 8.48 10.34
N MET A 98 17.63 9.01 11.51
CA MET A 98 16.23 9.08 11.94
C MET A 98 15.38 9.94 11.02
N ARG A 99 15.89 11.10 10.57
CA ARG A 99 15.21 11.97 9.59
C ARG A 99 14.98 11.27 8.26
N TYR A 100 15.98 10.55 7.75
CA TYR A 100 15.85 9.72 6.55
C TYR A 100 14.80 8.60 6.71
N MET A 101 14.83 7.87 7.82
CA MET A 101 13.83 6.83 8.07
C MET A 101 12.41 7.41 8.19
N TYR A 102 12.28 8.57 8.81
CA TYR A 102 11.01 9.30 8.91
C TYR A 102 10.51 9.76 7.54
N SER A 103 11.40 10.25 6.66
CA SER A 103 11.03 10.67 5.31
C SER A 103 10.53 9.50 4.46
N GLU A 104 11.26 8.38 4.47
CA GLU A 104 10.85 7.18 3.73
C GLU A 104 9.51 6.62 4.25
N ALA A 105 9.32 6.61 5.56
CA ALA A 105 8.05 6.19 6.16
C ALA A 105 6.89 7.13 5.82
N THR A 106 7.16 8.44 5.78
CA THR A 106 6.16 9.44 5.37
C THR A 106 5.73 9.17 3.93
N LEU A 107 6.68 9.00 3.01
CA LEU A 107 6.36 8.70 1.61
C LEU A 107 5.59 7.39 1.46
N ALA A 108 6.00 6.33 2.15
CA ALA A 108 5.31 5.04 2.12
C ALA A 108 3.88 5.12 2.67
N HIS A 109 3.65 5.93 3.71
CA HIS A 109 2.31 6.21 4.23
C HIS A 109 1.45 6.94 3.19
N ILE A 110 1.99 8.00 2.59
CA ILE A 110 1.29 8.81 1.59
C ILE A 110 0.92 7.97 0.36
N GLU A 111 1.85 7.17 -0.17
CA GLU A 111 1.55 6.22 -1.26
C GLU A 111 0.45 5.22 -0.88
N SER A 112 0.53 4.66 0.33
CA SER A 112 -0.47 3.71 0.82
C SER A 112 -1.85 4.36 0.93
N MET A 113 -1.91 5.63 1.34
CA MET A 113 -3.14 6.42 1.37
C MET A 113 -3.66 6.74 -0.03
N THR A 114 -2.80 7.13 -0.97
CA THR A 114 -3.17 7.35 -2.39
C THR A 114 -3.79 6.09 -3.00
N HIS A 115 -3.18 4.92 -2.79
CA HIS A 115 -3.77 3.66 -3.23
C HIS A 115 -5.09 3.33 -2.51
N LEU A 116 -5.20 3.66 -1.22
CA LEU A 116 -6.43 3.46 -0.46
C LEU A 116 -7.59 4.31 -1.00
N PHE A 117 -7.34 5.57 -1.40
CA PHE A 117 -8.32 6.41 -2.09
C PHE A 117 -8.82 5.74 -3.37
N GLN A 118 -7.92 5.26 -4.21
CA GLN A 118 -8.25 4.63 -5.49
C GLN A 118 -9.08 3.36 -5.31
N VAL A 119 -8.68 2.48 -4.38
CA VAL A 119 -9.39 1.24 -4.09
C VAL A 119 -10.75 1.52 -3.44
N ARG A 120 -10.83 2.51 -2.54
CA ARG A 120 -12.11 2.99 -1.97
C ARG A 120 -13.06 3.44 -3.07
N LYS A 121 -12.57 4.27 -4.00
CA LYS A 121 -13.36 4.77 -5.14
C LYS A 121 -13.87 3.63 -6.02
N ALA A 122 -13.01 2.67 -6.35
CA ALA A 122 -13.37 1.50 -7.14
C ALA A 122 -14.36 0.56 -6.42
N ALA A 123 -14.33 0.51 -5.09
CA ALA A 123 -15.24 -0.29 -4.27
C ALA A 123 -16.57 0.41 -3.95
N GLY A 124 -16.73 1.69 -4.31
CA GLY A 124 -17.93 2.48 -3.99
C GLY A 124 -17.97 3.02 -2.55
N GLY A 125 -16.83 3.10 -1.86
CA GLY A 125 -16.71 3.62 -0.49
C GLY A 125 -16.58 2.55 0.60
N PHE A 126 -16.32 2.98 1.85
CA PHE A 126 -16.43 2.13 3.02
C PHE A 126 -17.86 2.17 3.59
N LYS A 127 -18.27 1.09 4.26
CA LYS A 127 -19.53 1.08 5.01
C LYS A 127 -19.30 1.57 6.44
N ASN A 128 -20.19 2.45 6.93
CA ASN A 128 -20.33 2.85 8.34
C ASN A 128 -19.00 3.29 8.99
N LEU A 129 -18.67 2.73 10.16
CA LEU A 129 -17.52 3.09 11.00
C LEU A 129 -16.18 3.10 10.25
N ARG A 130 -16.02 2.25 9.23
CA ARG A 130 -14.79 2.22 8.44
C ARG A 130 -14.59 3.47 7.58
N GLU A 131 -15.66 4.13 7.17
CA GLU A 131 -15.59 5.41 6.45
C GLU A 131 -15.18 6.54 7.39
N PHE A 132 -15.68 6.52 8.63
CA PHE A 132 -15.25 7.47 9.66
C PHE A 132 -13.77 7.29 10.00
N ASP A 133 -13.32 6.04 10.20
CA ASP A 133 -11.91 5.74 10.43
C ASP A 133 -11.05 6.21 9.25
N PHE A 134 -11.53 6.01 8.01
CA PHE A 134 -10.84 6.47 6.82
C PHE A 134 -10.65 7.98 6.81
N GLN A 135 -11.70 8.74 7.07
CA GLN A 135 -11.63 10.18 7.20
C GLN A 135 -10.65 10.61 8.29
N ASN A 136 -10.58 9.89 9.42
CA ASN A 136 -9.61 10.17 10.47
C ASN A 136 -8.16 9.92 10.01
N MET A 137 -7.90 8.84 9.26
CA MET A 137 -6.57 8.64 8.67
C MET A 137 -6.22 9.74 7.68
N VAL A 138 -7.16 10.16 6.83
CA VAL A 138 -6.96 11.30 5.92
C VAL A 138 -6.60 12.57 6.68
N ARG A 139 -7.31 12.89 7.77
CA ARG A 139 -6.97 14.04 8.63
C ARG A 139 -5.57 13.90 9.25
N LYS A 140 -5.20 12.70 9.71
CA LYS A 140 -3.84 12.43 10.21
C LYS A 140 -2.78 12.66 9.14
N SER A 141 -2.99 12.17 7.92
CA SER A 141 -2.07 12.38 6.80
C SER A 141 -1.93 13.87 6.44
N ASP A 142 -3.06 14.59 6.38
CA ASP A 142 -3.07 16.04 6.12
C ASP A 142 -2.31 16.80 7.23
N TYR A 143 -2.53 16.45 8.50
CA TYR A 143 -1.80 17.01 9.63
C TYR A 143 -0.30 16.72 9.53
N LEU A 144 0.09 15.46 9.30
CA LEU A 144 1.49 15.05 9.16
C LEU A 144 2.22 15.88 8.09
N LEU A 145 1.59 16.11 6.94
CA LEU A 145 2.15 16.91 5.84
C LEU A 145 2.20 18.41 6.15
N SER A 146 1.33 18.90 7.03
CA SER A 146 1.34 20.30 7.47
C SER A 146 2.52 20.61 8.40
N LEU A 147 3.04 19.61 9.11
CA LEU A 147 4.12 19.77 10.08
C LEU A 147 5.43 20.23 9.42
N HIS A 148 6.05 21.26 10.02
CA HIS A 148 7.34 21.78 9.55
C HIS A 148 8.43 20.71 9.56
N MET A 149 8.52 19.93 10.64
CA MET A 149 9.46 18.82 10.76
C MET A 149 9.32 17.81 9.61
N THR A 150 8.10 17.53 9.16
CA THR A 150 7.88 16.62 8.03
C THR A 150 8.44 17.20 6.74
N LYS A 151 8.19 18.50 6.47
CA LYS A 151 8.73 19.18 5.29
C LYS A 151 10.26 19.17 5.28
N GLU A 152 10.89 19.44 6.43
CA GLU A 152 12.34 19.36 6.58
C GLU A 152 12.86 17.93 6.34
N CYS A 153 12.24 16.93 6.96
CA CYS A 153 12.65 15.55 6.84
C CYS A 153 12.50 15.02 5.41
N LEU A 154 11.46 15.42 4.68
CA LEU A 154 11.28 15.04 3.28
C LEU A 154 12.46 15.47 2.40
N GLY A 155 13.15 16.56 2.74
CA GLY A 155 14.40 16.97 2.09
C GLY A 155 15.59 16.02 2.30
N TRP A 156 15.49 15.07 3.24
CA TRP A 156 16.50 14.03 3.48
C TRP A 156 16.24 12.75 2.68
N SER A 157 15.09 12.63 2.01
CA SER A 157 14.85 11.47 1.17
C SER A 157 15.80 11.47 -0.04
N THR A 158 16.27 10.28 -0.41
CA THR A 158 17.09 10.07 -1.62
C THR A 158 16.23 9.89 -2.87
N ARG A 159 14.90 9.87 -2.70
CA ARG A 159 13.94 9.62 -3.76
C ARG A 159 13.72 10.87 -4.60
N LYS A 160 13.83 10.72 -5.93
CA LYS A 160 13.59 11.81 -6.89
C LYS A 160 12.11 12.06 -7.13
N ASP A 161 11.26 11.08 -6.83
CA ASP A 161 9.83 11.06 -7.10
C ASP A 161 8.97 11.63 -5.95
N VAL A 162 9.60 12.27 -4.96
CA VAL A 162 8.90 12.90 -3.82
C VAL A 162 7.82 13.89 -4.28
N PRO A 163 8.08 14.83 -5.22
CA PRO A 163 7.05 15.75 -5.71
C PRO A 163 5.87 15.02 -6.37
N GLU A 164 6.14 13.96 -7.12
CA GLU A 164 5.14 13.15 -7.83
C GLU A 164 4.25 12.39 -6.85
N VAL A 165 4.83 11.78 -5.82
CA VAL A 165 4.09 11.08 -4.75
C VAL A 165 3.15 12.04 -4.02
N LEU A 166 3.65 13.22 -3.63
CA LEU A 166 2.84 14.24 -2.96
C LEU A 166 1.74 14.77 -3.88
N LYS A 167 2.05 15.02 -5.16
CA LYS A 167 1.08 15.47 -6.16
C LYS A 167 -0.03 14.44 -6.37
N ALA A 168 0.31 13.16 -6.46
CA ALA A 168 -0.66 12.08 -6.60
C ALA A 168 -1.62 12.02 -5.40
N TYR A 169 -1.08 12.13 -4.18
CA TYR A 169 -1.91 12.20 -2.97
C TYR A 169 -2.84 13.41 -2.97
N HIS A 170 -2.33 14.61 -3.27
CA HIS A 170 -3.14 15.82 -3.31
C HIS A 170 -4.25 15.75 -4.35
N LEU A 171 -4.01 15.11 -5.50
CA LEU A 171 -5.00 14.88 -6.54
C LEU A 171 -6.14 13.95 -6.07
N GLU A 172 -5.81 12.82 -5.46
CA GLU A 172 -6.84 11.92 -4.89
C GLU A 172 -7.61 12.61 -3.76
N ARG A 173 -6.89 13.38 -2.94
CA ARG A 173 -7.45 14.13 -1.82
C ARG A 173 -8.42 15.24 -2.25
N SER A 174 -8.14 15.96 -3.33
CA SER A 174 -9.03 17.01 -3.86
C SER A 174 -10.30 16.39 -4.43
N GLN A 175 -10.18 15.34 -5.24
CA GLN A 175 -11.33 14.59 -5.76
C GLN A 175 -12.22 14.05 -4.64
N PHE A 176 -11.63 13.64 -3.52
CA PHE A 176 -12.38 13.23 -2.34
C PHE A 176 -13.12 14.39 -1.65
N LYS A 177 -12.50 15.58 -1.52
CA LYS A 177 -13.18 16.77 -0.97
C LYS A 177 -14.38 17.19 -1.81
N ASP A 178 -14.24 17.11 -3.13
CA ASP A 178 -15.29 17.50 -4.07
C ASP A 178 -16.45 16.48 -4.09
N ALA A 179 -16.16 15.20 -3.80
CA ALA A 179 -17.17 14.14 -3.68
C ALA A 179 -17.98 14.20 -2.38
N ASP A 180 -17.41 14.72 -1.28
CA ASP A 180 -17.99 14.72 0.05
C ASP A 180 -18.70 16.04 0.46
N ASN A 181 -18.92 17.01 -0.46
CA ASN A 181 -19.54 18.30 -0.10
C ASN A 181 -20.66 18.79 -1.03
N PRO A 182 -21.90 18.84 -0.49
CA PRO A 182 -22.66 20.09 -0.59
C PRO A 182 -23.09 20.69 0.77
N LYS A 183 -22.70 20.14 1.94
CA LYS A 183 -23.27 20.56 3.23
C LYS A 183 -22.36 20.79 4.43
N TYR A 184 -21.04 20.58 4.36
CA TYR A 184 -20.15 20.89 5.50
C TYR A 184 -18.97 21.76 5.05
N GLY A 185 -18.88 22.93 5.67
CA GLY A 185 -18.21 24.14 5.18
C GLY A 185 -16.76 23.97 4.76
N ARG A 186 -16.43 24.66 3.66
CA ARG A 186 -15.05 24.95 3.26
C ARG A 186 -14.40 25.79 4.36
N VAL A 187 -13.26 25.35 4.88
CA VAL A 187 -12.24 26.31 5.34
C VAL A 187 -11.27 26.46 4.17
N PRO A 188 -11.23 27.62 3.51
CA PRO A 188 -10.37 27.83 2.36
C PRO A 188 -8.90 27.78 2.77
N LEU A 189 -8.08 27.20 1.90
CA LEU A 189 -6.61 27.12 2.05
C LEU A 189 -5.91 28.49 1.95
N SER A 190 -6.67 29.57 1.77
CA SER A 190 -6.17 30.95 1.85
C SER A 190 -5.91 31.42 3.29
N ASP A 191 -6.39 30.68 4.28
CA ASP A 191 -6.32 31.05 5.69
C ASP A 191 -5.26 30.22 6.44
N LEU A 192 -4.33 29.59 5.71
CA LEU A 192 -3.12 28.92 6.22
C LEU A 192 -1.86 29.55 5.64
#